data_AF-A0A3N5PSF8-F1
#
_entry.id   AF-A0A3N5PSF8-F1
#
_cell.length_a   1.000
_cell.length_b   1.000
_cell.length_c   1.000
_cell.angle_alpha   90.00
_cell.angle_beta   90.00
_cell.angle_gamma   90.00
#
_symmetry.space_group_name_H-M   'P 1'
#
loop_
_entity.id
_entity.type
_entity.pdbx_description
1 polymer ?
#
loop_
_entity_poly.entity_id
_entity_poly.type
_entity_poly.pdbx_seq_one_letter_code
_entity_poly.pdbx_strand_id
1 'polypeptide(L)'
;MKKTNSLIIILLFLLAQIIAAQENQVYKNNTSDTLNNAREYLRSLKEENKSGANDNIAARKQNRILMQLKTKTDLGKSVLREGFDSELVQIQIKSIIKLNEMTTEGLFEQDQKYVMSSNIFVSNIIFRELLTRVEMILDGLILQRDKFEIVRFGIDSLISLEVLYQIPRDTVAALTYSARIKTEYDDAYKVLGQINKTLSKIQEFESSVSTLKFEIEEKLLKTEHLQTQRINSEAEREFEGFTHFKGTAKSFSEIFEYSLTKALLAFTFYLANHIDLIVLMVLFVIGMRFYLKSLKSHLAYLTKENSITEYYVLKYPLLTSIVVILNVFQFFYKEPPFLFYAGLWLITFAILVYLLKFSVEPIWRRWFLMTNILFFVVYFDNLILLPHLA
;
A
#
# COMPACT_ATOMS: atom_id res chain seq x y z
N MET A 1 119.56 -39.65 18.60
CA MET A 1 118.29 -39.94 17.88
C MET A 1 117.51 -40.91 18.76
N LYS A 2 116.34 -40.66 19.35
CA LYS A 2 115.11 -39.99 18.91
C LYS A 2 114.60 -39.12 20.07
N LYS A 3 114.62 -37.80 19.89
CA LYS A 3 114.35 -36.78 20.92
C LYS A 3 113.06 -35.99 20.60
N THR A 4 112.06 -36.67 20.00
CA THR A 4 110.87 -36.01 19.43
C THR A 4 109.52 -36.53 19.92
N ASN A 5 109.46 -37.60 20.72
CA ASN A 5 108.18 -38.11 21.24
C ASN A 5 107.80 -37.60 22.64
N SER A 6 108.74 -36.99 23.38
CA SER A 6 108.45 -36.48 24.73
C SER A 6 107.74 -35.13 24.73
N LEU A 7 107.84 -34.35 23.64
CA LEU A 7 107.27 -33.01 23.55
C LEU A 7 105.77 -33.04 23.23
N ILE A 8 105.30 -34.07 22.51
CA ILE A 8 103.88 -34.27 22.19
C ILE A 8 103.10 -34.72 23.44
N ILE A 9 103.70 -35.54 24.31
CA ILE A 9 103.08 -35.99 25.56
C ILE A 9 102.92 -34.83 26.56
N ILE A 10 103.90 -33.91 26.60
CA ILE A 10 103.82 -32.71 27.47
C ILE A 10 102.79 -31.71 26.93
N LEU A 11 102.66 -31.56 25.60
CA LEU A 11 101.64 -30.70 25.00
C LEU A 11 100.21 -31.24 25.21
N LEU A 12 100.03 -32.57 25.16
CA LEU A 12 98.75 -33.22 25.47
C LEU A 12 98.37 -33.11 26.95
N PHE A 13 99.35 -33.12 27.87
CA PHE A 13 99.08 -32.91 29.29
C PHE A 13 98.73 -31.45 29.61
N LEU A 14 99.34 -30.48 28.92
CA LEU A 14 98.99 -29.06 29.07
C LEU A 14 97.62 -28.73 28.47
N LEU A 15 97.24 -29.33 27.33
CA LEU A 15 95.89 -29.19 26.77
C LEU A 15 94.82 -29.86 27.63
N ALA A 16 95.12 -31.02 28.24
CA ALA A 16 94.22 -31.66 29.20
C ALA A 16 94.01 -30.82 30.46
N GLN A 17 95.02 -30.08 30.93
CA GLN A 17 94.86 -29.16 32.05
C GLN A 17 94.11 -27.87 31.69
N ILE A 18 94.17 -27.41 30.44
CA ILE A 18 93.34 -26.26 30.01
C ILE A 18 91.86 -26.67 29.90
N ILE A 19 91.57 -27.89 29.44
CA ILE A 19 90.19 -28.41 29.38
C ILE A 19 89.66 -28.71 30.79
N ALA A 20 90.48 -29.29 31.68
CA ALA A 20 90.08 -29.56 33.07
C ALA A 20 90.05 -28.31 33.97
N ALA A 21 90.81 -27.25 33.65
CA ALA A 21 90.78 -25.98 34.37
C ALA A 21 89.61 -25.07 33.95
N GLN A 22 88.90 -25.39 32.87
CA GLN A 22 87.64 -24.73 32.51
C GLN A 22 86.40 -25.39 33.15
N GLU A 23 86.56 -26.54 33.81
CA GLU A 23 85.44 -27.30 34.36
C GLU A 23 85.25 -27.13 35.87
N ASN A 24 86.12 -26.41 36.59
CA ASN A 24 86.01 -26.25 38.04
C ASN A 24 86.46 -24.88 38.58
N GLN A 25 85.92 -23.80 38.01
CA GLN A 25 85.71 -22.56 38.77
C GLN A 25 84.24 -22.15 38.72
N VAL A 26 83.52 -22.59 39.77
CA VAL A 26 82.52 -21.81 40.51
C VAL A 26 81.84 -20.70 39.71
N TYR A 27 80.78 -21.06 38.97
CA TYR A 27 79.60 -20.19 38.85
C TYR A 27 78.44 -20.85 39.61
N LYS A 28 78.49 -20.64 40.92
CA LYS A 28 77.33 -20.78 41.81
C LYS A 28 76.22 -19.84 41.29
N ASN A 29 75.07 -20.44 40.96
CA ASN A 29 73.72 -19.83 40.97
C ASN A 29 73.52 -18.46 40.29
N ASN A 30 73.53 -18.38 38.95
CA ASN A 30 72.89 -17.22 38.28
C ASN A 30 72.33 -17.50 36.86
N THR A 31 72.65 -18.63 36.23
CA THR A 31 72.17 -18.95 34.86
C THR A 31 70.74 -19.49 34.82
N SER A 32 70.26 -20.18 35.86
CA SER A 32 68.82 -20.54 35.95
C SER A 32 67.95 -19.33 36.22
N ASP A 33 68.42 -18.40 37.08
CA ASP A 33 67.69 -17.16 37.40
C ASP A 33 67.71 -16.18 36.24
N THR A 34 68.80 -16.01 35.51
CA THR A 34 68.81 -15.13 34.31
C THR A 34 67.97 -15.68 33.16
N LEU A 35 67.93 -17.01 32.96
CA LEU A 35 67.13 -17.63 31.91
C LEU A 35 65.64 -17.73 32.29
N ASN A 36 65.32 -17.91 33.58
CA ASN A 36 63.95 -17.81 34.09
C ASN A 36 63.46 -16.36 34.10
N ASN A 37 64.29 -15.39 34.50
CA ASN A 37 63.96 -13.96 34.43
C ASN A 37 63.78 -13.51 32.98
N ALA A 38 64.60 -14.01 32.04
CA ALA A 38 64.41 -13.73 30.61
C ALA A 38 63.11 -14.37 30.08
N ARG A 39 62.73 -15.58 30.54
CA ARG A 39 61.46 -16.22 30.19
C ARG A 39 60.26 -15.51 30.82
N GLU A 40 60.37 -15.01 32.04
CA GLU A 40 59.34 -14.20 32.70
C GLU A 40 59.20 -12.84 32.04
N TYR A 41 60.30 -12.19 31.68
CA TYR A 41 60.28 -10.93 30.92
C TYR A 41 59.72 -11.10 29.51
N LEU A 42 60.05 -12.20 28.81
CA LEU A 42 59.43 -12.52 27.51
C LEU A 42 57.96 -12.91 27.66
N ARG A 43 57.56 -13.55 28.78
CA ARG A 43 56.14 -13.81 29.10
C ARG A 43 55.40 -12.51 29.42
N SER A 44 55.99 -11.60 30.20
CA SER A 44 55.38 -10.31 30.51
C SER A 44 55.25 -9.45 29.26
N LEU A 45 56.27 -9.39 28.40
CA LEU A 45 56.19 -8.73 27.09
C LEU A 45 55.17 -9.37 26.16
N LYS A 46 55.01 -10.70 26.20
CA LYS A 46 53.98 -11.41 25.42
C LYS A 46 52.58 -11.15 25.96
N GLU A 47 52.39 -11.11 27.28
CA GLU A 47 51.11 -10.80 27.91
C GLU A 47 50.73 -9.33 27.74
N GLU A 48 51.69 -8.41 27.85
CA GLU A 48 51.53 -6.98 27.59
C GLU A 48 51.20 -6.72 26.11
N ASN A 49 51.90 -7.38 25.18
CA ASN A 49 51.56 -7.34 23.75
C ASN A 49 50.21 -7.99 23.46
N LYS A 50 49.84 -9.07 24.16
CA LYS A 50 48.53 -9.71 24.01
C LYS A 50 47.41 -8.81 24.53
N SER A 51 47.64 -8.09 25.64
CA SER A 51 46.67 -7.10 26.12
C SER A 51 46.58 -5.89 25.20
N GLY A 52 47.70 -5.35 24.71
CA GLY A 52 47.70 -4.24 23.75
C GLY A 52 47.12 -4.62 22.39
N ALA A 53 47.32 -5.87 21.93
CA ALA A 53 46.68 -6.39 20.74
C ALA A 53 45.16 -6.56 20.92
N ASN A 54 44.72 -7.06 22.08
CA ASN A 54 43.30 -7.17 22.41
C ASN A 54 42.62 -5.79 22.51
N ASP A 55 43.28 -4.81 23.12
CA ASP A 55 42.80 -3.42 23.20
C ASP A 55 42.68 -2.81 21.80
N ASN A 56 43.64 -3.06 20.91
CA ASN A 56 43.58 -2.64 19.51
C ASN A 56 42.45 -3.33 18.72
N ILE A 57 42.20 -4.63 18.98
CA ILE A 57 41.09 -5.36 18.36
C ILE A 57 39.74 -4.82 18.85
N ALA A 58 39.61 -4.56 20.16
CA ALA A 58 38.42 -3.96 20.75
C ALA A 58 38.16 -2.56 20.17
N ALA A 59 39.17 -1.69 20.14
CA ALA A 59 39.08 -0.35 19.57
C ALA A 59 38.67 -0.36 18.09
N ARG A 60 39.17 -1.30 17.29
CA ARG A 60 38.75 -1.47 15.89
C ARG A 60 37.29 -1.90 15.78
N LYS A 61 36.84 -2.86 16.59
CA LYS A 61 35.44 -3.30 16.63
C LYS A 61 34.51 -2.17 17.05
N GLN A 62 34.87 -1.44 18.10
CA GLN A 62 34.14 -0.26 18.59
C GLN A 62 34.01 0.81 17.51
N ASN A 63 35.11 1.16 16.84
CA ASN A 63 35.09 2.13 15.74
C ASN A 63 34.16 1.71 14.60
N ARG A 64 34.17 0.42 14.24
CA ARG A 64 33.27 -0.12 13.22
C ARG A 64 31.81 -0.03 13.65
N ILE A 65 31.49 -0.38 14.89
CA ILE A 65 30.12 -0.34 15.41
C ILE A 65 29.64 1.11 15.52
N LEU A 66 30.46 2.03 16.03
CA LEU A 66 30.11 3.45 16.08
C LEU A 66 29.88 4.04 14.68
N MET A 67 30.66 3.63 13.68
CA MET A 67 30.42 4.04 12.29
C MET A 67 29.12 3.47 11.73
N GLN A 68 28.82 2.20 12.01
CA GLN A 68 27.54 1.59 11.62
C GLN A 68 26.36 2.26 12.33
N LEU A 69 26.50 2.56 13.62
CA LEU A 69 25.51 3.25 14.43
C LEU A 69 25.22 4.61 13.82
N LYS A 70 26.27 5.41 13.55
CA LYS A 70 26.14 6.70 12.87
C LYS A 70 25.40 6.57 11.54
N THR A 71 25.77 5.59 10.71
CA THR A 71 25.14 5.35 9.40
C THR A 71 23.64 5.02 9.55
N LYS A 72 23.27 4.19 10.54
CA LYS A 72 21.86 3.86 10.82
C LYS A 72 21.09 5.02 11.42
N THR A 73 21.73 5.81 12.28
CA THR A 73 21.19 7.06 12.82
C THR A 73 20.94 8.08 11.72
N ASP A 74 21.86 8.24 10.77
CA ASP A 74 21.71 9.15 9.63
C ASP A 74 20.60 8.67 8.67
N LEU A 75 20.48 7.36 8.44
CA LEU A 75 19.33 6.78 7.75
C LEU A 75 18.02 7.09 8.49
N GLY A 76 17.99 6.97 9.82
CA GLY A 76 16.83 7.34 10.61
C GLY A 76 16.47 8.81 10.54
N LYS A 77 17.46 9.71 10.56
CA LYS A 77 17.25 11.14 10.28
C LYS A 77 16.66 11.37 8.88
N SER A 78 17.08 10.59 7.88
CA SER A 78 16.53 10.66 6.53
C SER A 78 15.07 10.21 6.48
N VAL A 79 14.72 9.07 7.10
CA VAL A 79 13.34 8.57 7.16
C VAL A 79 12.45 9.53 7.93
N LEU A 80 12.93 10.13 9.02
CA LEU A 80 12.21 11.17 9.77
C LEU A 80 12.01 12.45 8.96
N ARG A 81 12.92 12.78 8.03
CA ARG A 81 12.76 13.92 7.10
C ARG A 81 11.75 13.65 6.00
N GLU A 82 11.71 12.42 5.46
CA GLU A 82 10.63 12.00 4.56
C GLU A 82 9.27 12.10 5.29
N GLY A 83 9.27 11.73 6.56
CA GLY A 83 8.16 11.97 7.47
C GLY A 83 6.99 11.01 7.27
N PHE A 84 6.03 11.09 8.20
CA PHE A 84 4.76 10.39 8.12
C PHE A 84 3.65 11.43 8.03
N ASP A 85 2.95 11.47 6.89
CA ASP A 85 1.86 12.41 6.66
C ASP A 85 0.57 11.94 7.36
N SER A 86 0.57 12.16 8.67
CA SER A 86 -0.58 11.82 9.51
C SER A 86 -1.83 12.65 9.22
N GLU A 87 -1.68 13.83 8.62
CA GLU A 87 -2.82 14.70 8.31
C GLU A 87 -3.57 14.14 7.11
N LEU A 88 -2.85 13.75 6.06
CA LEU A 88 -3.44 13.08 4.90
C LEU A 88 -4.19 11.80 5.29
N VAL A 89 -3.57 10.94 6.11
CA VAL A 89 -4.21 9.72 6.60
C VAL A 89 -5.48 10.05 7.38
N GLN A 90 -5.45 11.05 8.27
CA GLN A 90 -6.61 11.46 9.03
C GLN A 90 -7.74 12.00 8.14
N ILE A 91 -7.42 12.77 7.10
CA ILE A 91 -8.40 13.27 6.12
C ILE A 91 -9.06 12.11 5.38
N GLN A 92 -8.27 11.13 4.93
CA GLN A 92 -8.77 9.95 4.23
C GLN A 92 -9.70 9.12 5.13
N ILE A 93 -9.30 8.85 6.38
CA ILE A 93 -10.13 8.13 7.36
C ILE A 93 -11.45 8.87 7.60
N LYS A 94 -11.41 10.19 7.86
CA LYS A 94 -12.62 11.00 8.08
C LYS A 94 -13.54 10.98 6.85
N SER A 95 -12.98 11.03 5.65
CA SER A 95 -13.76 10.92 4.42
C SER A 95 -14.48 9.59 4.33
N ILE A 96 -13.81 8.47 4.66
CA ILE A 96 -14.42 7.14 4.61
C ILE A 96 -15.51 7.00 5.67
N ILE A 97 -15.28 7.47 6.90
CA ILE A 97 -16.29 7.46 7.97
C ILE A 97 -17.55 8.20 7.51
N LYS A 98 -17.39 9.42 7.00
CA LYS A 98 -18.53 10.22 6.50
C LYS A 98 -19.31 9.49 5.40
N LEU A 99 -18.61 8.87 4.45
CA LEU A 99 -19.24 8.11 3.38
C LEU A 99 -19.93 6.83 3.89
N ASN A 100 -19.32 6.14 4.86
CA ASN A 100 -19.87 4.96 5.51
C ASN A 100 -21.18 5.32 6.24
N GLU A 101 -21.19 6.39 7.04
CA GLU A 101 -22.39 6.90 7.73
C GLU A 101 -23.51 7.23 6.73
N MET A 102 -23.20 8.02 5.70
CA MET A 102 -24.16 8.38 4.63
C MET A 102 -24.73 7.13 3.92
N THR A 103 -23.90 6.11 3.72
CA THR A 103 -24.31 4.88 3.02
C THR A 103 -25.20 4.00 3.90
N THR A 104 -24.92 3.99 5.20
CA THR A 104 -25.64 3.23 6.24
C THR A 104 -27.06 3.76 6.46
N GLU A 105 -27.24 5.07 6.32
CA GLU A 105 -28.53 5.74 6.53
C GLU A 105 -29.65 5.11 5.68
N GLY A 106 -30.75 4.71 6.33
CA GLY A 106 -31.91 4.11 5.68
C GLY A 106 -31.71 2.66 5.18
N LEU A 107 -30.71 1.93 5.69
CA LEU A 107 -30.42 0.54 5.27
C LEU A 107 -30.59 -0.53 6.37
N PHE A 108 -30.22 -0.24 7.63
CA PHE A 108 -30.13 -1.25 8.71
C PHE A 108 -30.99 -0.95 9.95
N GLU A 109 -31.99 -0.09 9.83
CA GLU A 109 -32.81 0.34 10.97
C GLU A 109 -33.80 -0.78 11.37
N GLN A 110 -33.77 -1.17 12.66
CA GLN A 110 -34.48 -2.36 13.20
C GLN A 110 -36.00 -2.33 13.02
N ASP A 111 -36.59 -1.15 12.81
CA ASP A 111 -38.02 -0.95 12.63
C ASP A 111 -38.49 -1.07 11.16
N GLN A 112 -37.58 -1.38 10.23
CA GLN A 112 -37.85 -1.30 8.79
C GLN A 112 -38.12 -2.65 8.17
N LYS A 113 -39.40 -2.86 7.80
CA LYS A 113 -39.83 -3.98 6.95
C LYS A 113 -39.50 -3.79 5.47
N TYR A 114 -39.18 -2.58 5.01
CA TYR A 114 -39.07 -2.27 3.59
C TYR A 114 -37.90 -1.31 3.29
N VAL A 115 -36.84 -1.84 2.68
CA VAL A 115 -35.74 -1.07 2.07
C VAL A 115 -35.79 -1.25 0.56
N MET A 116 -35.75 -0.18 -0.24
CA MET A 116 -35.80 -0.30 -1.70
C MET A 116 -34.60 -1.05 -2.27
N SER A 117 -34.84 -1.92 -3.26
CA SER A 117 -33.79 -2.69 -3.96
C SER A 117 -32.73 -1.79 -4.60
N SER A 118 -33.12 -0.62 -5.12
CA SER A 118 -32.20 0.39 -5.64
C SER A 118 -31.26 0.94 -4.56
N ASN A 119 -31.76 1.18 -3.34
CA ASN A 119 -30.94 1.64 -2.22
C ASN A 119 -29.95 0.55 -1.77
N ILE A 120 -30.39 -0.71 -1.70
CA ILE A 120 -29.52 -1.86 -1.38
C ILE A 120 -28.38 -1.97 -2.39
N PHE A 121 -28.71 -1.88 -3.68
CA PHE A 121 -27.74 -2.01 -4.76
C PHE A 121 -26.71 -0.88 -4.78
N VAL A 122 -27.17 0.37 -4.69
CA VAL A 122 -26.31 1.56 -4.62
C VAL A 122 -25.40 1.49 -3.39
N SER A 123 -25.93 1.09 -2.23
CA SER A 123 -25.14 0.91 -1.02
C SER A 123 -24.09 -0.20 -1.16
N ASN A 124 -24.40 -1.31 -1.83
CA ASN A 124 -23.44 -2.39 -2.08
C ASN A 124 -22.23 -1.89 -2.86
N ILE A 125 -22.46 -1.16 -3.97
CA ILE A 125 -21.39 -0.54 -4.77
C ILE A 125 -20.53 0.39 -3.92
N ILE A 126 -21.15 1.24 -3.09
CA ILE A 126 -20.41 2.17 -2.23
C ILE A 126 -19.60 1.42 -1.17
N PHE A 127 -20.17 0.44 -0.47
CA PHE A 127 -19.45 -0.32 0.55
C PHE A 127 -18.25 -1.09 0.00
N ARG A 128 -18.36 -1.68 -1.20
CA ARG A 128 -17.21 -2.35 -1.87
C ARG A 128 -16.07 -1.36 -2.17
N GLU A 129 -16.41 -0.18 -2.67
CA GLU A 129 -15.42 0.87 -2.93
C GLU A 129 -14.77 1.36 -1.63
N LEU A 130 -15.57 1.59 -0.58
CA LEU A 130 -15.05 2.01 0.72
C LEU A 130 -14.11 0.96 1.31
N LEU A 131 -14.45 -0.34 1.21
CA LEU A 131 -13.61 -1.44 1.65
C LEU A 131 -12.25 -1.41 0.93
N THR A 132 -12.27 -1.29 -0.41
CA THR A 132 -11.06 -1.19 -1.23
C THR A 132 -10.19 -0.02 -0.80
N ARG A 133 -10.79 1.15 -0.52
CA ARG A 133 -10.06 2.34 -0.05
C ARG A 133 -9.44 2.14 1.33
N VAL A 134 -10.17 1.52 2.25
CA VAL A 134 -9.67 1.20 3.59
C VAL A 134 -8.47 0.25 3.51
N GLU A 135 -8.53 -0.77 2.66
CA GLU A 135 -7.43 -1.69 2.43
C GLU A 135 -6.19 -0.99 1.88
N MET A 136 -6.34 -0.11 0.88
CA MET A 136 -5.23 0.70 0.36
C MET A 136 -4.58 1.58 1.44
N ILE A 137 -5.37 2.16 2.35
CA ILE A 137 -4.83 2.95 3.47
C ILE A 137 -4.06 2.04 4.44
N LEU A 138 -4.62 0.88 4.78
CA LEU A 138 -3.98 -0.07 5.69
C LEU A 138 -2.65 -0.57 5.13
N ASP A 139 -2.61 -0.94 3.85
CA ASP A 139 -1.38 -1.36 3.17
C ASP A 139 -0.34 -0.24 3.16
N GLY A 140 -0.79 1.00 2.90
CA GLY A 140 0.07 2.18 2.98
C GLY A 140 0.66 2.41 4.37
N LEU A 141 -0.12 2.20 5.43
CA LEU A 141 0.34 2.31 6.82
C LEU A 141 1.37 1.24 7.18
N ILE A 142 1.11 -0.02 6.79
CA ILE A 142 2.03 -1.14 7.02
C ILE A 142 3.38 -0.87 6.32
N LEU A 143 3.35 -0.42 5.07
CA LEU A 143 4.57 -0.07 4.33
C LEU A 143 5.36 1.04 5.03
N GLN A 144 4.68 2.03 5.59
CA GLN A 144 5.34 3.09 6.37
C GLN A 144 5.90 2.56 7.68
N ARG A 145 5.13 1.77 8.43
CA ARG A 145 5.59 1.13 9.68
C ARG A 145 6.88 0.36 9.46
N ASP A 146 6.92 -0.48 8.43
CA ASP A 146 8.08 -1.32 8.12
C ASP A 146 9.35 -0.47 7.85
N LYS A 147 9.23 0.67 7.17
CA LYS A 147 10.36 1.62 6.98
C LYS A 147 10.93 2.10 8.31
N PHE A 148 10.07 2.47 9.26
CA PHE A 148 10.49 2.95 10.58
C PHE A 148 11.03 1.81 11.46
N GLU A 149 10.44 0.62 11.41
CA GLU A 149 10.88 -0.56 12.18
C GLU A 149 12.27 -1.04 11.76
N ILE A 150 12.57 -1.08 10.46
CA ILE A 150 13.89 -1.47 9.95
C ILE A 150 14.99 -0.57 10.52
N VAL A 151 14.73 0.75 10.59
CA VAL A 151 15.68 1.71 11.16
C VAL A 151 15.81 1.50 12.67
N ARG A 152 14.67 1.44 13.38
CA ARG A 152 14.66 1.22 14.84
C ARG A 152 15.47 -0.02 15.22
N PHE A 153 15.16 -1.16 14.59
CA PHE A 153 15.86 -2.42 14.81
C PHE A 153 17.36 -2.29 14.48
N GLY A 154 17.70 -1.59 13.40
CA GLY A 154 19.08 -1.34 13.01
C GLY A 154 19.87 -0.52 14.04
N ILE A 155 19.24 0.41 14.74
CA ILE A 155 19.87 1.21 15.79
C ILE A 155 19.91 0.42 17.11
N ASP A 156 18.79 -0.15 17.54
CA ASP A 156 18.66 -0.91 18.81
C ASP A 156 19.64 -2.10 18.86
N SER A 157 19.81 -2.80 17.74
CA SER A 157 20.77 -3.93 17.63
C SER A 157 22.24 -3.52 17.76
N LEU A 158 22.58 -2.26 17.44
CA LEU A 158 23.96 -1.77 17.53
C LEU A 158 24.25 -1.16 18.91
N ILE A 159 23.30 -0.41 19.48
CA ILE A 159 23.46 0.21 20.81
C ILE A 159 23.57 -0.84 21.92
N SER A 160 22.87 -1.97 21.77
CA SER A 160 22.86 -3.05 22.76
C SER A 160 24.16 -3.87 22.82
N LEU A 161 25.13 -3.63 21.94
CA LEU A 161 26.36 -4.42 21.88
C LEU A 161 27.31 -4.10 23.05
N GLU A 162 27.61 -5.12 23.87
CA GLU A 162 28.47 -5.00 25.07
C GLU A 162 29.86 -4.38 24.78
N VAL A 163 30.42 -4.66 23.59
CA VAL A 163 31.73 -4.14 23.17
C VAL A 163 31.79 -2.60 23.15
N LEU A 164 30.65 -1.91 23.00
CA LEU A 164 30.59 -0.46 23.08
C LEU A 164 30.90 0.07 24.50
N TYR A 165 30.65 -0.73 25.54
CA TYR A 165 30.81 -0.33 26.93
C TYR A 165 32.19 -0.70 27.52
N GLN A 166 33.08 -1.27 26.70
CA GLN A 166 34.45 -1.57 27.10
C GLN A 166 35.31 -0.30 27.03
N ILE A 167 35.84 0.16 28.17
CA ILE A 167 36.65 1.38 28.24
C ILE A 167 38.12 1.03 27.93
N PRO A 168 38.80 1.75 27.02
CA PRO A 168 40.23 1.60 26.78
C PRO A 168 41.06 1.81 28.05
N ARG A 169 42.19 1.10 28.18
CA ARG A 169 43.09 1.24 29.34
C ARG A 169 43.88 2.54 29.35
N ASP A 170 44.24 3.05 28.18
CA ASP A 170 44.91 4.34 28.02
C ASP A 170 43.94 5.48 28.34
N THR A 171 44.30 6.32 29.31
CA THR A 171 43.52 7.47 29.78
C THR A 171 43.13 8.43 28.66
N VAL A 172 44.02 8.70 27.70
CA VAL A 172 43.74 9.65 26.60
C VAL A 172 42.77 9.02 25.60
N ALA A 173 42.99 7.76 25.25
CA ALA A 173 42.09 6.98 24.41
C ALA A 173 40.71 6.81 25.05
N ALA A 174 40.66 6.59 26.37
CA ALA A 174 39.43 6.43 27.15
C ALA A 174 38.58 7.71 27.13
N LEU A 175 39.19 8.89 27.34
CA LEU A 175 38.48 10.17 27.26
C LEU A 175 37.91 10.44 25.87
N THR A 176 38.74 10.24 24.83
CA THR A 176 38.34 10.45 23.43
C THR A 176 37.20 9.50 23.03
N TYR A 177 37.33 8.23 23.41
CA TYR A 177 36.31 7.22 23.16
C TYR A 177 35.01 7.53 23.89
N SER A 178 35.08 7.88 25.18
CA SER A 178 33.92 8.20 26.02
C SER A 178 33.14 9.41 25.50
N ALA A 179 33.85 10.46 25.04
CA ALA A 179 33.21 11.60 24.41
C ALA A 179 32.47 11.20 23.13
N ARG A 180 33.11 10.39 22.29
CA ARG A 180 32.54 9.96 21.01
C ARG A 180 31.32 9.06 21.18
N ILE A 181 31.42 8.01 22.01
CA ILE A 181 30.27 7.12 22.26
C ILE A 181 29.10 7.90 22.85
N LYS A 182 29.35 8.85 23.76
CA LYS A 182 28.30 9.70 24.31
C LYS A 182 27.58 10.48 23.21
N THR A 183 28.32 11.14 22.32
CA THR A 183 27.71 11.90 21.21
C THR A 183 26.91 11.00 20.27
N GLU A 184 27.46 9.87 19.83
CA GLU A 184 26.78 8.96 18.90
C GLU A 184 25.55 8.30 19.56
N TYR A 185 25.64 7.97 20.85
CA TYR A 185 24.53 7.44 21.64
C TYR A 185 23.41 8.47 21.81
N ASP A 186 23.74 9.70 22.21
CA ASP A 186 22.76 10.76 22.42
C ASP A 186 22.02 11.10 21.11
N ASP A 187 22.73 11.11 19.99
CA ASP A 187 22.14 11.31 18.65
C ASP A 187 21.21 10.14 18.27
N ALA A 188 21.67 8.91 18.45
CA ALA A 188 20.88 7.73 18.13
C ALA A 188 19.63 7.63 19.02
N TYR A 189 19.76 7.94 20.31
CA TYR A 189 18.64 7.93 21.27
C TYR A 189 17.57 8.97 20.92
N LYS A 190 17.96 10.19 20.53
CA LYS A 190 17.01 11.22 20.05
C LYS A 190 16.25 10.75 18.81
N VAL A 191 16.95 10.16 17.85
CA VAL A 191 16.35 9.60 16.63
C VAL A 191 15.39 8.47 16.96
N LEU A 192 15.79 7.51 17.82
CA LEU A 192 14.92 6.44 18.31
C LEU A 192 13.67 6.97 19.00
N GLY A 193 13.79 8.00 19.83
CA GLY A 193 12.64 8.62 20.50
C GLY A 193 11.62 9.17 19.50
N GLN A 194 12.07 9.83 18.42
CA GLN A 194 11.20 10.32 17.37
C GLN A 194 10.60 9.18 16.54
N ILE A 195 11.39 8.17 16.17
CA ILE A 195 10.91 6.98 15.45
C ILE A 195 9.82 6.26 16.24
N ASN A 196 10.04 6.02 17.54
CA ASN A 196 9.06 5.36 18.40
C ASN A 196 7.75 6.16 18.49
N LYS A 197 7.84 7.49 18.61
CA LYS A 197 6.65 8.36 18.61
C LYS A 197 5.87 8.24 17.29
N THR A 198 6.56 8.22 16.16
CA THR A 198 5.93 8.06 14.84
C THR A 198 5.33 6.66 14.68
N LEU A 199 6.04 5.60 15.08
CA LEU A 199 5.55 4.23 15.07
C LEU A 199 4.27 4.06 15.89
N SER A 200 4.22 4.62 17.11
CA SER A 200 3.01 4.59 17.93
C SER A 200 1.83 5.27 17.24
N LYS A 201 2.07 6.37 16.53
CA LYS A 201 1.03 7.07 15.76
C LYS A 201 0.56 6.25 14.55
N ILE A 202 1.47 5.59 13.84
CA ILE A 202 1.12 4.70 12.72
C ILE A 202 0.27 3.52 13.25
N GLN A 203 0.65 2.91 14.37
CA GLN A 203 -0.09 1.82 15.00
C GLN A 203 -1.49 2.23 15.46
N GLU A 204 -1.65 3.46 15.97
CA GLU A 204 -2.96 4.03 16.31
C GLU A 204 -3.87 4.13 15.07
N PHE A 205 -3.31 4.58 13.93
CA PHE A 205 -4.03 4.60 12.67
C PHE A 205 -4.32 3.19 12.13
N GLU A 206 -3.37 2.26 12.17
CA GLU A 206 -3.59 0.86 11.75
C GLU A 206 -4.76 0.24 12.51
N SER A 207 -4.80 0.41 13.84
CA SER A 207 -5.89 -0.08 14.69
C SER A 207 -7.25 0.56 14.32
N SER A 208 -7.26 1.87 14.14
CA SER A 208 -8.48 2.62 13.76
C SER A 208 -9.00 2.20 12.39
N VAL A 209 -8.11 2.07 11.40
CA VAL A 209 -8.42 1.67 10.03
C VAL A 209 -8.88 0.21 9.98
N SER A 210 -8.24 -0.68 10.76
CA SER A 210 -8.67 -2.09 10.87
C SER A 210 -10.05 -2.22 11.49
N THR A 211 -10.40 -1.38 12.46
CA THR A 211 -11.75 -1.35 13.05
C THR A 211 -12.78 -0.89 12.02
N LEU A 212 -12.46 0.18 11.29
CA LEU A 212 -13.31 0.69 10.20
C LEU A 212 -13.48 -0.34 9.07
N LYS A 213 -12.42 -1.08 8.74
CA LYS A 213 -12.47 -2.20 7.77
C LYS A 213 -13.53 -3.22 8.19
N PHE A 214 -13.42 -3.71 9.42
CA PHE A 214 -14.34 -4.71 9.96
C PHE A 214 -15.78 -4.21 9.96
N GLU A 215 -16.02 -2.95 10.35
CA GLU A 215 -17.35 -2.35 10.33
C GLU A 215 -17.94 -2.30 8.91
N ILE A 216 -17.14 -1.91 7.91
CA ILE A 216 -17.58 -1.85 6.51
C ILE A 216 -17.83 -3.26 5.96
N GLU A 217 -16.98 -4.24 6.28
CA GLU A 217 -17.17 -5.65 5.89
C GLU A 217 -18.48 -6.21 6.46
N GLU A 218 -18.76 -5.95 7.75
CA GLU A 218 -20.01 -6.37 8.38
C GLU A 218 -21.23 -5.77 7.67
N LYS A 219 -21.19 -4.47 7.36
CA LYS A 219 -22.27 -3.78 6.63
C LYS A 219 -22.40 -4.27 5.19
N LEU A 220 -21.29 -4.55 4.50
CA LEU A 220 -21.31 -5.12 3.16
C LEU A 220 -22.00 -6.50 3.18
N LEU A 221 -21.60 -7.38 4.10
CA LEU A 221 -22.21 -8.70 4.26
C LEU A 221 -23.70 -8.61 4.58
N LYS A 222 -24.11 -7.70 5.47
CA LYS A 222 -25.52 -7.42 5.76
C LYS A 222 -26.26 -6.95 4.51
N THR A 223 -25.66 -6.08 3.70
CA THR A 223 -26.25 -5.58 2.44
C THR A 223 -26.42 -6.69 1.40
N GLU A 224 -25.41 -7.54 1.23
CA GLU A 224 -25.46 -8.71 0.34
C GLU A 224 -26.52 -9.72 0.79
N HIS A 225 -26.67 -9.88 2.11
CA HIS A 225 -27.73 -10.70 2.67
C HIS A 225 -29.12 -10.13 2.38
N LEU A 226 -29.33 -8.81 2.57
CA LEU A 226 -30.58 -8.13 2.21
C LEU A 226 -30.89 -8.26 0.71
N GLN A 227 -29.88 -8.13 -0.15
CA GLN A 227 -30.02 -8.31 -1.60
C GLN A 227 -30.45 -9.73 -1.95
N THR A 228 -29.82 -10.74 -1.33
CA THR A 228 -30.14 -12.16 -1.56
C THR A 228 -31.54 -12.51 -1.05
N GLN A 229 -31.92 -12.02 0.14
CA GLN A 229 -33.26 -12.20 0.68
C GLN A 229 -34.32 -11.56 -0.24
N ARG A 230 -34.05 -10.36 -0.76
CA ARG A 230 -34.95 -9.67 -1.70
C ARG A 230 -35.17 -10.48 -2.97
N ILE A 231 -34.10 -10.88 -3.65
CA ILE A 231 -34.15 -11.70 -4.87
C ILE A 231 -34.95 -12.99 -4.64
N ASN A 232 -34.79 -13.61 -3.46
CA ASN A 232 -35.51 -14.84 -3.12
C ASN A 232 -36.97 -14.61 -2.67
N SER A 233 -37.31 -13.41 -2.20
CA SER A 233 -38.66 -13.03 -1.72
C SER A 233 -39.56 -12.39 -2.77
N GLU A 234 -39.01 -11.96 -3.92
CA GLU A 234 -39.77 -11.38 -5.04
C GLU A 234 -40.80 -12.36 -5.64
N ALA A 235 -40.71 -13.66 -5.32
CA ALA A 235 -41.76 -14.62 -5.68
C ALA A 235 -43.05 -14.49 -4.85
N GLU A 236 -43.05 -13.85 -3.68
CA GLU A 236 -44.21 -13.87 -2.76
C GLU A 236 -44.76 -12.50 -2.32
N ARG A 237 -44.03 -11.37 -2.39
CA ARG A 237 -44.50 -10.10 -1.76
C ARG A 237 -44.10 -8.77 -2.41
N GLU A 238 -44.24 -8.63 -3.73
CA GLU A 238 -44.13 -7.29 -4.36
C GLU A 238 -45.32 -6.35 -4.07
N PHE A 239 -46.41 -6.86 -3.47
CA PHE A 239 -47.67 -6.11 -3.31
C PHE A 239 -48.30 -6.12 -1.89
N GLU A 240 -47.53 -6.32 -0.81
CA GLU A 240 -48.02 -5.96 0.53
C GLU A 240 -47.99 -4.43 0.74
N GLY A 241 -48.89 -3.75 0.02
CA GLY A 241 -49.50 -2.45 0.32
C GLY A 241 -48.59 -1.28 0.71
N PHE A 242 -48.65 -0.21 -0.09
CA PHE A 242 -48.29 1.17 0.26
C PHE A 242 -48.84 1.67 1.62
N THR A 243 -49.72 0.90 2.26
CA THR A 243 -50.34 1.14 3.57
C THR A 243 -49.39 1.00 4.76
N HIS A 244 -48.24 0.34 4.62
CA HIS A 244 -47.24 0.19 5.69
C HIS A 244 -46.04 1.14 5.57
N PHE A 245 -46.07 2.05 4.60
CA PHE A 245 -45.06 3.10 4.47
C PHE A 245 -45.20 4.09 5.64
N LYS A 246 -44.37 3.92 6.67
CA LYS A 246 -44.12 4.99 7.64
C LYS A 246 -43.41 6.10 6.86
N GLY A 247 -44.10 7.23 6.66
CA GLY A 247 -43.59 8.37 5.91
C GLY A 247 -42.17 8.78 6.31
N THR A 248 -41.48 9.46 5.40
CA THR A 248 -40.17 10.06 5.69
C THR A 248 -40.35 11.33 6.52
N ALA A 249 -39.56 11.53 7.59
CA ALA A 249 -39.52 12.83 8.29
C ALA A 249 -38.85 13.94 7.47
N LYS A 250 -38.08 13.57 6.45
CA LYS A 250 -37.34 14.49 5.58
C LYS A 250 -38.25 15.16 4.57
N SER A 251 -37.94 16.41 4.24
CA SER A 251 -38.65 17.14 3.19
C SER A 251 -38.39 16.52 1.81
N PHE A 252 -39.30 16.71 0.84
CA PHE A 252 -39.11 16.19 -0.52
C PHE A 252 -37.78 16.67 -1.15
N SER A 253 -37.36 17.90 -0.84
CA SER A 253 -36.08 18.45 -1.29
C SER A 253 -34.89 17.68 -0.72
N GLU A 254 -34.92 17.35 0.57
CA GLU A 254 -33.87 16.58 1.24
C GLU A 254 -33.79 15.14 0.72
N ILE A 255 -34.95 14.51 0.43
CA ILE A 255 -35.01 13.17 -0.17
C ILE A 255 -34.36 13.19 -1.55
N PHE A 256 -34.71 14.19 -2.37
CA PHE A 256 -34.15 14.33 -3.70
C PHE A 256 -32.63 14.54 -3.66
N GLU A 257 -32.15 15.43 -2.78
CA GLU A 257 -30.72 15.70 -2.61
C GLU A 257 -29.96 14.46 -2.10
N TYR A 258 -30.52 13.76 -1.09
CA TYR A 258 -29.96 12.50 -0.60
C TYR A 258 -29.83 11.46 -1.71
N SER A 259 -30.92 11.24 -2.45
CA SER A 259 -30.99 10.25 -3.52
C SER A 259 -30.01 10.54 -4.63
N LEU A 260 -29.98 11.79 -5.10
CA LEU A 260 -29.11 12.23 -6.17
C LEU A 260 -27.64 12.13 -5.76
N THR A 261 -27.30 12.55 -4.54
CA THR A 261 -25.92 12.48 -4.03
C THR A 261 -25.44 11.03 -3.97
N LYS A 262 -26.27 10.12 -3.44
CA LYS A 262 -25.91 8.69 -3.32
C LYS A 262 -25.82 8.02 -4.69
N ALA A 263 -26.75 8.32 -5.60
CA ALA A 263 -26.73 7.80 -6.97
C ALA A 263 -25.52 8.31 -7.76
N LEU A 264 -25.18 9.60 -7.66
CA LEU A 264 -23.98 10.18 -8.29
C LEU A 264 -22.70 9.61 -7.71
N LEU A 265 -22.66 9.37 -6.39
CA LEU A 265 -21.51 8.76 -5.75
C LEU A 265 -21.26 7.34 -6.28
N ALA A 266 -22.30 6.49 -6.26
CA ALA A 266 -22.21 5.14 -6.81
C ALA A 266 -21.88 5.14 -8.30
N PHE A 267 -22.46 6.05 -9.08
CA PHE A 267 -22.10 6.23 -10.49
C PHE A 267 -20.62 6.59 -10.67
N THR A 268 -20.10 7.51 -9.87
CA THR A 268 -18.70 7.96 -9.96
C THR A 268 -17.74 6.83 -9.59
N PHE A 269 -18.03 6.09 -8.53
CA PHE A 269 -17.24 4.92 -8.12
C PHE A 269 -17.27 3.82 -9.17
N TYR A 270 -18.45 3.53 -9.72
CA TYR A 270 -18.58 2.55 -10.79
C TYR A 270 -17.79 2.96 -12.05
N LEU A 271 -17.88 4.24 -12.45
CA LEU A 271 -17.17 4.76 -13.62
C LEU A 271 -15.66 4.69 -13.46
N ALA A 272 -15.15 5.01 -12.25
CA ALA A 272 -13.73 4.94 -11.94
C ALA A 272 -13.20 3.50 -12.04
N ASN A 273 -13.97 2.52 -11.57
CA ASN A 273 -13.59 1.12 -11.57
C ASN A 273 -13.76 0.41 -12.93
N HIS A 274 -14.50 1.01 -13.86
CA HIS A 274 -14.77 0.44 -15.20
C HIS A 274 -14.32 1.37 -16.34
N ILE A 275 -13.29 2.18 -16.11
CA ILE A 275 -12.76 3.12 -17.10
C ILE A 275 -12.23 2.41 -18.35
N ASP A 276 -11.67 1.22 -18.16
CA ASP A 276 -11.18 0.32 -19.20
C ASP A 276 -12.29 -0.09 -20.17
N LEU A 277 -13.46 -0.49 -19.66
CA LEU A 277 -14.62 -0.85 -20.47
C LEU A 277 -15.18 0.36 -21.23
N ILE A 278 -15.15 1.55 -20.63
CA ILE A 278 -15.59 2.79 -21.30
C ILE A 278 -14.65 3.14 -22.45
N VAL A 279 -13.34 3.05 -22.24
CA VAL A 279 -12.33 3.25 -23.30
C VAL A 279 -12.55 2.24 -24.43
N LEU A 280 -12.79 0.98 -24.09
CA LEU A 280 -13.10 -0.08 -25.06
C LEU A 280 -14.38 0.25 -25.84
N MET A 281 -15.44 0.69 -25.17
CA MET A 281 -16.71 1.09 -25.80
C MET A 281 -16.49 2.21 -26.83
N VAL A 282 -15.72 3.24 -26.47
CA VAL A 282 -15.39 4.35 -27.39
C VAL A 282 -14.59 3.85 -28.60
N LEU A 283 -13.63 2.95 -28.39
CA LEU A 283 -12.86 2.35 -29.48
C LEU A 283 -13.75 1.56 -30.44
N PHE A 284 -14.73 0.81 -29.92
CA PHE A 284 -15.73 0.12 -30.73
C PHE A 284 -16.65 1.08 -31.50
N VAL A 285 -17.06 2.20 -30.91
CA VAL A 285 -17.81 3.25 -31.63
C VAL A 285 -16.99 3.78 -32.80
N ILE A 286 -15.69 4.04 -32.59
CA ILE A 286 -14.78 4.52 -33.64
C ILE A 286 -14.63 3.46 -34.75
N GLY A 287 -14.40 2.20 -34.38
CA GLY A 287 -14.28 1.08 -35.32
C GLY A 287 -15.55 0.89 -36.15
N MET A 288 -16.72 0.86 -35.51
CA MET A 288 -18.01 0.73 -36.17
C MET A 288 -18.29 1.91 -37.12
N ARG A 289 -17.88 3.13 -36.73
CA ARG A 289 -18.00 4.31 -37.59
C ARG A 289 -17.17 4.15 -38.86
N PHE A 290 -15.92 3.69 -38.74
CA PHE A 290 -15.06 3.45 -39.90
C PHE A 290 -15.64 2.36 -40.80
N TYR A 291 -16.12 1.27 -40.21
CA TYR A 291 -16.79 0.18 -40.92
C TYR A 291 -18.01 0.69 -41.71
N LEU A 292 -18.94 1.40 -41.07
CA LEU A 292 -20.13 1.94 -41.73
C LEU A 292 -19.80 2.98 -42.79
N LYS A 293 -18.76 3.80 -42.59
CA LYS A 293 -18.29 4.77 -43.60
C LYS A 293 -17.69 4.05 -44.81
N SER A 294 -16.90 3.00 -44.59
CA SER A 294 -16.32 2.18 -45.66
C SER A 294 -17.43 1.46 -46.44
N LEU A 295 -18.37 0.85 -45.74
CA LEU A 295 -19.54 0.18 -46.33
C LEU A 295 -20.36 1.14 -47.19
N LYS A 296 -20.61 2.37 -46.69
CA LYS A 296 -21.27 3.42 -47.47
C LYS A 296 -20.52 3.75 -48.76
N SER A 297 -19.19 3.90 -48.69
CA SER A 297 -18.37 4.22 -49.85
C SER A 297 -18.36 3.09 -50.88
N HIS A 298 -18.33 1.84 -50.42
CA HIS A 298 -18.34 0.67 -51.30
C HIS A 298 -19.70 0.50 -52.00
N LEU A 299 -20.80 0.70 -51.27
CA LEU A 299 -22.14 0.64 -51.86
C LEU A 299 -22.40 1.81 -52.82
N ALA A 300 -21.87 3.01 -52.54
CA ALA A 300 -21.91 4.18 -53.43
C ALA A 300 -21.29 3.93 -54.79
N TYR A 301 -20.26 3.08 -54.83
CA TYR A 301 -19.64 2.67 -56.08
C TYR A 301 -20.48 1.68 -56.89
N LEU A 302 -21.28 0.83 -56.22
CA LEU A 302 -21.99 -0.29 -56.86
C LEU A 302 -23.42 0.03 -57.31
N THR A 303 -24.04 1.09 -56.79
CA THR A 303 -25.47 1.37 -57.03
C THR A 303 -25.69 2.83 -57.47
N LYS A 304 -26.70 3.08 -58.32
CA LYS A 304 -27.13 4.45 -58.69
C LYS A 304 -27.40 5.26 -57.42
N GLU A 305 -26.78 6.43 -57.33
CA GLU A 305 -26.58 7.31 -56.16
C GLU A 305 -27.82 7.52 -55.25
N ASN A 306 -29.03 7.39 -55.79
CA ASN A 306 -30.30 7.64 -55.09
C ASN A 306 -30.84 6.47 -54.24
N SER A 307 -30.38 5.23 -54.40
CA SER A 307 -30.90 4.09 -53.60
C SER A 307 -30.15 3.88 -52.27
N ILE A 308 -28.98 4.49 -52.11
CA ILE A 308 -28.14 4.31 -50.91
C ILE A 308 -28.60 5.22 -49.78
N THR A 309 -29.22 6.34 -50.13
CA THR A 309 -29.94 7.22 -49.20
C THR A 309 -31.16 6.58 -48.55
N GLU A 310 -31.64 5.44 -49.07
CA GLU A 310 -32.75 4.68 -48.47
C GLU A 310 -32.31 3.91 -47.20
N TYR A 311 -31.03 3.57 -47.07
CA TYR A 311 -30.52 2.89 -45.87
C TYR A 311 -30.09 3.91 -44.78
N TYR A 312 -31.00 4.18 -43.84
CA TYR A 312 -30.80 5.16 -42.75
C TYR A 312 -29.52 4.95 -41.92
N VAL A 313 -29.12 3.70 -41.72
CA VAL A 313 -27.88 3.29 -41.02
C VAL A 313 -26.64 3.90 -41.67
N LEU A 314 -26.64 4.08 -43.01
CA LEU A 314 -25.53 4.64 -43.77
C LEU A 314 -25.62 6.17 -43.92
N LYS A 315 -26.77 6.76 -43.61
CA LYS A 315 -26.95 8.22 -43.64
C LYS A 315 -26.18 8.91 -42.53
N TYR A 316 -26.21 8.34 -41.32
CA TYR A 316 -25.52 8.86 -40.13
C TYR A 316 -24.60 7.81 -39.47
N PRO A 317 -23.46 7.44 -40.09
CA PRO A 317 -22.59 6.37 -39.61
C PRO A 317 -22.15 6.53 -38.15
N LEU A 318 -21.90 7.76 -37.68
CA LEU A 318 -21.52 8.00 -36.28
C LEU A 318 -22.68 7.73 -35.31
N LEU A 319 -23.85 8.31 -35.56
CA LEU A 319 -25.01 8.18 -34.67
C LEU A 319 -25.48 6.72 -34.60
N THR A 320 -25.49 6.02 -35.73
CA THR A 320 -25.83 4.60 -35.76
C THR A 320 -24.79 3.74 -35.05
N SER A 321 -23.50 4.07 -35.17
CA SER A 321 -22.45 3.38 -34.40
C SER A 321 -22.65 3.56 -32.91
N ILE A 322 -22.95 4.77 -32.44
CA ILE A 322 -23.23 5.02 -31.02
C ILE A 322 -24.42 4.18 -30.56
N VAL A 323 -25.55 4.21 -31.27
CA VAL A 323 -26.73 3.42 -30.91
C VAL A 323 -26.41 1.93 -30.82
N VAL A 324 -25.79 1.35 -31.85
CA VAL A 324 -25.49 -0.10 -31.87
C VAL A 324 -24.54 -0.47 -30.75
N ILE A 325 -23.43 0.26 -30.60
CA ILE A 325 -22.41 -0.07 -29.61
C ILE A 325 -22.94 0.14 -28.18
N LEU A 326 -23.70 1.20 -27.90
CA LEU A 326 -24.28 1.41 -26.57
C LEU A 326 -25.24 0.28 -26.18
N ASN A 327 -26.08 -0.22 -27.09
CA ASN A 327 -26.98 -1.35 -26.79
C ASN A 327 -26.23 -2.66 -26.55
N VAL A 328 -25.14 -2.91 -27.27
CA VAL A 328 -24.34 -4.13 -27.10
C VAL A 328 -23.48 -4.06 -25.82
N PHE A 329 -22.86 -2.91 -25.55
CA PHE A 329 -21.95 -2.76 -24.41
C PHE A 329 -22.66 -2.84 -23.06
N GLN A 330 -23.97 -2.60 -23.00
CA GLN A 330 -24.76 -2.77 -21.78
C GLN A 330 -24.61 -4.17 -21.15
N PHE A 331 -24.39 -5.21 -21.96
CA PHE A 331 -24.23 -6.59 -21.47
C PHE A 331 -22.83 -6.89 -20.92
N PHE A 332 -21.84 -6.02 -21.15
CA PHE A 332 -20.47 -6.19 -20.65
C PHE A 332 -20.30 -5.59 -19.26
N TYR A 333 -21.18 -4.67 -18.87
CA TYR A 333 -21.19 -4.08 -17.54
C TYR A 333 -21.84 -5.04 -16.55
N LYS A 334 -21.04 -5.55 -15.61
CA LYS A 334 -21.55 -6.34 -14.49
C LYS A 334 -22.18 -5.39 -13.47
N GLU A 335 -23.44 -5.62 -13.11
CA GLU A 335 -24.12 -4.91 -12.03
C GLU A 335 -23.93 -3.36 -12.10
N PRO A 336 -24.26 -2.69 -13.22
CA PRO A 336 -24.15 -1.24 -13.31
C PRO A 336 -25.17 -0.54 -12.40
N PRO A 337 -24.82 0.58 -11.74
CA PRO A 337 -25.78 1.41 -11.03
C PRO A 337 -26.87 1.87 -12.00
N PHE A 338 -28.10 1.96 -11.50
CA PHE A 338 -29.26 2.34 -12.31
C PHE A 338 -29.01 3.62 -13.13
N LEU A 339 -28.37 4.62 -12.52
CA LEU A 339 -28.03 5.88 -13.17
C LEU A 339 -27.14 5.69 -14.41
N PHE A 340 -26.20 4.74 -14.39
CA PHE A 340 -25.32 4.43 -15.52
C PHE A 340 -26.10 3.74 -16.64
N TYR A 341 -26.75 2.63 -16.33
CA TYR A 341 -27.49 1.84 -17.32
C TYR A 341 -28.61 2.63 -17.98
N ALA A 342 -29.45 3.29 -17.18
CA ALA A 342 -30.53 4.09 -17.71
C ALA A 342 -30.03 5.36 -18.42
N GLY A 343 -28.88 5.92 -18.01
CA GLY A 343 -28.20 6.98 -18.75
C GLY A 343 -27.82 6.56 -20.18
N LEU A 344 -27.28 5.35 -20.37
CA LEU A 344 -26.98 4.82 -21.70
C LEU A 344 -28.25 4.65 -22.56
N TRP A 345 -29.34 4.18 -21.95
CA TRP A 345 -30.65 4.12 -22.62
C TRP A 345 -31.15 5.50 -23.03
N LEU A 346 -31.07 6.50 -22.15
CA LEU A 346 -31.48 7.87 -22.46
C LEU A 346 -30.71 8.47 -23.64
N ILE A 347 -29.39 8.28 -23.69
CA ILE A 347 -28.55 8.73 -24.82
C ILE A 347 -29.01 8.02 -26.11
N THR A 348 -29.17 6.70 -26.05
CA THR A 348 -29.61 5.89 -27.19
C THR A 348 -30.97 6.35 -27.71
N PHE A 349 -31.91 6.57 -26.81
CA PHE A 349 -33.25 7.04 -27.11
C PHE A 349 -33.26 8.44 -27.73
N ALA A 350 -32.50 9.39 -27.17
CA ALA A 350 -32.38 10.74 -27.72
C ALA A 350 -31.84 10.72 -29.16
N ILE A 351 -30.82 9.89 -29.42
CA ILE A 351 -30.26 9.71 -30.77
C ILE A 351 -31.29 9.07 -31.70
N LEU A 352 -32.04 8.07 -31.24
CA LEU A 352 -33.10 7.43 -32.03
C LEU A 352 -34.22 8.41 -32.38
N VAL A 353 -34.70 9.23 -31.44
CA VAL A 353 -35.69 10.29 -31.73
C VAL A 353 -35.19 11.20 -32.85
N TYR A 354 -33.91 11.59 -32.82
CA TYR A 354 -33.30 12.40 -33.86
C TYR A 354 -33.24 11.67 -35.22
N LEU A 355 -32.81 10.40 -35.24
CA LEU A 355 -32.71 9.59 -36.46
C LEU A 355 -34.07 9.33 -37.13
N LEU A 356 -35.14 9.21 -36.32
CA LEU A 356 -36.50 8.92 -36.80
C LEU A 356 -37.29 10.18 -37.19
N LYS A 357 -36.80 11.38 -36.88
CA LYS A 357 -37.53 12.66 -37.04
C LYS A 357 -38.12 12.87 -38.44
N PHE A 358 -37.40 12.50 -39.49
CA PHE A 358 -37.80 12.73 -40.89
C PHE A 358 -38.11 11.44 -41.66
N SER A 359 -37.99 10.30 -40.99
CA SER A 359 -37.85 8.99 -41.61
C SER A 359 -39.08 8.12 -41.44
N VAL A 360 -39.85 8.39 -40.39
CA VAL A 360 -41.00 7.59 -39.95
C VAL A 360 -42.27 8.41 -40.05
N GLU A 361 -43.37 7.74 -40.37
CA GLU A 361 -44.70 8.35 -40.39
C GLU A 361 -45.00 9.09 -39.08
N PRO A 362 -45.72 10.23 -39.15
CA PRO A 362 -45.99 11.05 -37.96
C PRO A 362 -46.65 10.32 -36.80
N ILE A 363 -47.45 9.28 -37.07
CA ILE A 363 -48.16 8.53 -36.03
C ILE A 363 -47.21 7.69 -35.16
N TRP A 364 -46.33 6.92 -35.81
CA TRP A 364 -45.32 6.10 -35.14
C TRP A 364 -44.28 6.95 -34.40
N ARG A 365 -43.93 8.12 -34.96
CA ARG A 365 -43.04 9.08 -34.29
C ARG A 365 -43.65 9.63 -33.00
N ARG A 366 -44.95 9.97 -33.01
CA ARG A 366 -45.65 10.43 -31.79
C ARG A 366 -45.72 9.32 -30.74
N TRP A 367 -46.02 8.09 -31.15
CA TRP A 367 -46.06 6.95 -30.25
C TRP A 367 -44.70 6.70 -29.60
N PHE A 368 -43.61 6.68 -30.40
CA PHE A 368 -42.25 6.54 -29.89
C PHE A 368 -41.87 7.66 -28.90
N LEU A 369 -42.25 8.91 -29.21
CA LEU A 369 -42.01 10.05 -28.31
C LEU A 369 -42.78 9.90 -26.99
N MET A 370 -44.03 9.44 -27.01
CA MET A 370 -44.80 9.18 -25.79
C MET A 370 -44.17 8.08 -24.93
N THR A 371 -43.73 6.98 -25.54
CA THR A 371 -42.97 5.92 -24.84
C THR A 371 -41.70 6.49 -24.22
N ASN A 372 -41.02 7.41 -24.92
CA ASN A 372 -39.83 8.06 -24.40
C ASN A 372 -40.12 8.91 -23.15
N ILE A 373 -41.18 9.71 -23.18
CA ILE A 373 -41.62 10.52 -22.04
C ILE A 373 -41.96 9.62 -20.84
N LEU A 374 -42.68 8.51 -21.07
CA LEU A 374 -43.00 7.56 -20.02
C LEU A 374 -41.73 6.93 -19.41
N PHE A 375 -40.75 6.58 -20.24
CA PHE A 375 -39.45 6.09 -19.78
C PHE A 375 -38.71 7.12 -18.92
N PHE A 376 -38.74 8.41 -19.30
CA PHE A 376 -38.18 9.48 -18.46
C PHE A 376 -38.87 9.57 -17.10
N VAL A 377 -40.20 9.44 -17.04
CA VAL A 377 -40.95 9.45 -15.77
C VAL A 377 -40.52 8.28 -14.87
N VAL A 378 -40.46 7.06 -15.42
CA VAL A 378 -40.02 5.86 -14.69
C VAL A 378 -38.55 6.00 -14.25
N TYR A 379 -37.71 6.63 -15.07
CA TYR A 379 -36.32 6.89 -14.73
C TYR A 379 -36.17 7.81 -13.52
N PHE A 380 -36.90 8.93 -13.48
CA PHE A 380 -36.85 9.83 -12.33
C PHE A 380 -37.41 9.20 -11.06
N ASP A 381 -38.46 8.38 -11.18
CA ASP A 381 -39.05 7.64 -10.05
C ASP A 381 -38.04 6.66 -9.43
N ASN A 382 -37.33 5.88 -10.27
CA ASN A 382 -36.30 4.94 -9.81
C ASN A 382 -35.03 5.60 -9.24
N LEU A 383 -34.80 6.89 -9.55
CA LEU A 383 -33.73 7.67 -8.94
C LEU A 383 -34.08 8.14 -7.52
N ILE A 384 -35.35 8.16 -7.15
CA ILE A 384 -35.76 8.51 -5.79
C ILE A 384 -35.41 7.33 -4.88
N LEU A 385 -34.46 7.56 -3.99
CA LEU A 385 -34.08 6.67 -2.89
C LEU A 385 -34.74 7.23 -1.63
N LEU A 386 -35.70 6.54 -1.05
CA LEU A 386 -36.39 7.02 0.14
C LEU A 386 -35.46 6.81 1.35
N PRO A 387 -34.94 7.88 1.98
CA PRO A 387 -34.30 7.76 3.28
C PRO A 387 -35.41 7.52 4.30
N HIS A 388 -35.53 6.30 4.77
CA HIS A 388 -36.43 5.99 5.86
C HIS A 388 -35.76 6.34 7.21
N LEU A 389 -36.59 6.59 8.22
CA LEU A 389 -36.16 7.08 9.53
C LEU A 389 -35.37 6.05 10.34
N ALA A 390 -34.26 6.53 10.90
CA ALA A 390 -33.62 6.04 12.13
C ALA A 390 -34.53 6.16 13.35
#